data_AF-A0A966KRJ9-F1
#
_entry.id   AF-A0A966KRJ9-F1
#
_cell.length_a   1.000
_cell.length_b   1.000
_cell.length_c   1.000
_cell.angle_alpha   90.00
_cell.angle_beta   90.00
_cell.angle_gamma   90.00
#
_symmetry.space_group_name_H-M   'P 1'
#
loop_
_entity.id
_entity.type
_entity.pdbx_description
1 polymer ?
#
loop_
_entity_poly.entity_id
_entity_poly.type
_entity_poly.pdbx_seq_one_letter_code
_entity_poly.pdbx_strand_id
1 'polypeptide(L)' 'MQVKTVGDLRGWLRARGDVWESALAEGRSVRAAVAQRMAAPDTELTPDAEIAFFPPVTGG' A
#
# COMPACT_ATOMS: atom_id res chain seq x y z
N MET A 1 -3.33 14.24 8.69
CA MET A 1 -2.29 13.20 8.50
C MET A 1 -1.71 13.40 7.11
N GLN A 2 -0.40 13.59 6.98
CA GLN A 2 0.25 13.78 5.68
C GLN A 2 0.70 12.40 5.18
N VAL A 3 0.38 12.07 3.92
CA VAL A 3 0.83 10.83 3.29
C VAL A 3 2.19 11.10 2.64
N LYS A 4 3.26 10.49 3.17
CA LYS A 4 4.62 10.62 2.63
C LYS A 4 5.19 9.31 2.14
N THR A 5 4.73 8.20 2.70
CA THR A 5 5.24 6.86 2.38
C THR A 5 4.11 5.92 1.94
N VAL A 6 4.49 4.78 1.37
CA VAL A 6 3.56 3.68 1.05
C VAL A 6 2.77 3.23 2.30
N GLY A 7 3.43 3.17 3.45
CA GLY A 7 2.84 2.82 4.75
C GLY A 7 1.80 3.85 5.20
N ASP A 8 2.12 5.14 5.07
CA ASP A 8 1.16 6.22 5.38
C ASP A 8 -0.06 6.13 4.48
N LEU A 9 0.15 5.89 3.18
CA LEU A 9 -0.93 5.75 2.21
C LEU A 9 -1.83 4.55 2.56
N ARG A 10 -1.23 3.40 2.88
CA ARG A 10 -1.98 2.21 3.31
C ARG A 10 -2.81 2.50 4.56
N GLY A 11 -2.20 3.14 5.57
CA GLY A 11 -2.90 3.53 6.80
C GLY A 11 -4.05 4.50 6.54
N TRP A 12 -3.81 5.51 5.69
CA TRP A 12 -4.83 6.48 5.30
C TRP A 12 -6.00 5.85 4.53
N LEU A 13 -5.72 4.91 3.62
CA LEU A 13 -6.77 4.17 2.91
C LEU A 13 -7.58 3.29 3.88
N ARG A 14 -6.92 2.58 4.81
CA ARG A 14 -7.61 1.79 5.84
C ARG A 14 -8.55 2.61 6.70
N ALA A 15 -8.15 3.84 7.04
CA ALA A 15 -8.96 4.74 7.85
C ALA A 15 -10.30 5.13 7.20
N ARG A 16 -10.52 4.80 5.91
CA ARG A 16 -11.82 4.92 5.25
C ARG A 16 -12.84 3.88 5.71
N GLY A 17 -12.42 2.82 6.42
CA GLY A 17 -13.30 1.79 6.97
C GLY A 17 -13.72 0.68 5.99
N ASP A 18 -14.63 -0.17 6.44
CA ASP A 18 -15.27 -1.24 5.67
C ASP A 18 -14.29 -2.16 4.92
N VAL A 19 -14.45 -2.25 3.60
CA VAL A 19 -13.61 -3.08 2.73
C VAL A 19 -12.16 -2.60 2.71
N TRP A 20 -11.90 -1.30 2.92
CA TRP A 20 -10.54 -0.78 2.94
C TRP A 20 -9.77 -1.27 4.16
N GLU A 21 -10.42 -1.27 5.31
CA GLU A 21 -9.82 -1.76 6.56
C GLU A 21 -9.45 -3.24 6.43
N SER A 22 -10.40 -4.06 5.97
CA SER A 22 -10.22 -5.52 5.90
C SER A 22 -9.30 -5.99 4.75
N ALA A 23 -9.28 -5.29 3.61
CA ALA A 23 -8.42 -5.62 2.49
C ALA A 23 -6.96 -5.22 2.74
N LEU A 24 -6.73 -4.10 3.43
CA LEU A 24 -5.39 -3.54 3.68
C LEU A 24 -4.89 -3.75 5.12
N ALA A 25 -5.59 -4.53 5.96
CA ALA A 25 -5.22 -4.78 7.35
C ALA A 25 -3.75 -5.21 7.53
N GLU A 26 -3.07 -4.77 8.59
CA GLU A 26 -1.64 -5.08 8.83
C GLU A 26 -1.34 -6.59 8.89
N GLY A 27 -2.27 -7.42 9.38
CA GLY A 27 -2.13 -8.88 9.40
C GLY A 27 -2.31 -9.56 8.04
N ARG A 28 -2.69 -8.84 6.98
CA ARG A 28 -2.75 -9.37 5.61
C ARG A 28 -1.40 -9.20 4.94
N SER A 29 -0.99 -10.24 4.21
CA SER A 29 0.19 -10.21 3.35
C SER A 29 -0.04 -9.39 2.08
N VAL A 30 -0.28 -8.08 2.23
CA VAL A 30 -0.40 -7.14 1.10
C VAL A 30 0.98 -6.63 0.73
N ARG A 31 1.32 -6.76 -0.54
CA ARG A 31 2.50 -6.20 -1.19
C ARG A 31 2.13 -4.87 -1.87
N ALA A 32 3.15 -4.03 -2.07
CA ALA A 32 2.99 -2.75 -2.75
C ALA A 32 4.02 -2.58 -3.86
N ALA A 33 3.66 -1.82 -4.89
CA ALA A 33 4.58 -1.32 -5.90
C ALA A 33 4.39 0.19 -6.09
N VAL A 34 5.51 0.88 -6.36
CA VAL A 34 5.55 2.30 -6.72
C VAL A 34 6.21 2.41 -8.09
N ALA A 35 5.53 3.03 -9.05
CA ALA A 35 6.00 3.15 -10.43
C ALA A 35 6.50 1.80 -10.98
N GLN A 36 5.64 0.78 -10.89
CA GLN A 36 5.87 -0.59 -11.37
C GLN A 36 7.03 -1.35 -10.71
N ARG A 37 7.62 -0.83 -9.63
CA ARG A 37 8.68 -1.48 -8.86
C ARG A 37 8.20 -1.86 -7.48
N MET A 38 8.58 -3.05 -7.00
CA MET A 38 8.30 -3.49 -5.63
C MET A 38 8.77 -2.44 -4.63
N ALA A 39 7.89 -2.11 -3.67
CA ALA A 39 8.13 -1.07 -2.68
C ALA A 39 7.94 -1.60 -1.26
N ALA A 40 8.78 -1.10 -0.36
CA ALA A 40 8.66 -1.33 1.07
C ALA A 40 7.72 -0.27 1.71
N PRO A 41 7.18 -0.51 2.92
CA PRO A 41 6.28 0.44 3.57
C PRO A 41 6.88 1.83 3.79
N ASP A 42 8.19 1.93 3.96
CA ASP A 42 8.95 3.16 4.16
C ASP A 42 9.34 3.87 2.85
N THR A 43 8.99 3.31 1.69
CA THR A 43 9.25 3.94 0.39
C THR A 43 8.51 5.27 0.28
N GLU A 44 9.26 6.35 0.03
CA GLU A 44 8.71 7.71 -0.14
C GLU A 44 7.87 7.83 -1.43
N LEU A 45 6.80 8.60 -1.34
CA LEU A 45 5.89 8.88 -2.44
C LEU A 45 6.09 10.30 -2.97
N THR A 46 6.14 10.41 -4.28
CA THR A 46 6.05 11.70 -4.99
C THR A 46 4.59 11.97 -5.38
N PRO A 47 4.20 13.25 -5.61
CA PRO A 47 2.82 13.60 -5.96
C PRO A 47 2.22 12.81 -7.14
N ASP A 48 3.04 12.47 -8.14
CA ASP A 48 2.61 11.75 -9.35
C ASP A 48 2.92 10.25 -9.33
N ALA A 49 3.21 9.69 -8.16
CA ALA A 49 3.51 8.27 -8.03
C ALA A 49 2.27 7.43 -8.40
N GLU A 50 2.49 6.38 -9.20
CA GLU A 50 1.52 5.28 -9.36
C GLU A 50 1.77 4.25 -8.27
N ILE A 51 0.72 3.89 -7.50
CA ILE A 51 0.81 2.91 -6.42
C ILE A 51 -0.16 1.75 -6.71
N ALA A 52 0.33 0.52 -6.55
CA ALA A 52 -0.48 -0.68 -6.56
C ALA A 52 -0.37 -1.44 -5.23
N PHE A 53 -1.48 -1.97 -4.73
CA PHE A 53 -1.53 -2.92 -3.61
C PHE A 53 -2.08 -4.26 -4.11
N PHE A 54 -1.42 -5.37 -3.78
CA PHE A 54 -1.79 -6.70 -4.28
C PHE A 54 -1.41 -7.82 -3.29
N PRO A 55 -2.09 -8.98 -3.33
CA PRO A 55 -1.71 -10.15 -2.52
C PRO A 55 -0.34 -10.71 -2.94
N PRO A 56 0.23 -11.67 -2.19
CA PRO A 56 1.46 -12.33 -2.61
C PRO A 56 1.25 -13.00 -3.97
N VAL A 57 2.12 -12.70 -4.92
CA VAL A 57 2.12 -13.41 -6.20
C VAL A 57 2.74 -14.78 -6.00
N THR A 58 1.99 -15.83 -6.31
CA THR A 58 2.50 -17.21 -6.40
C THR A 58 3.02 -17.40 -7.81
N GLY A 59 4.23 -16.92 -8.08
CA GLY A 59 4.90 -17.24 -9.34
C GLY A 59 5.07 -18.75 -9.47
N GLY A 60 4.69 -19.27 -10.63
CA GLY A 60 4.98 -20.61 -11.13
C GLY A 60 5.53 -20.50 -12.53
#